data_AF-A0A7R6PKY0-F1
#
_entry.id   AF-A0A7R6PKY0-F1
#
_cell.length_a   1.000
_cell.length_b   1.000
_cell.length_c   1.000
_cell.angle_alpha   90.00
_cell.angle_beta   90.00
_cell.angle_gamma   90.00
#
_symmetry.space_group_name_H-M   'P 1'
#
loop_
_entity.id
_entity.type
_entity.pdbx_description
1 polymer ?
#
loop_
_entity_poly.entity_id
_entity_poly.type
_entity_poly.pdbx_seq_one_letter_code
_entity_poly.pdbx_strand_id
1 'polypeptide(L)'
;MDTYLDNGSAYEDILSGIQECDPRGAVCCTDETVFSLAKVVLVKEKIPGITLQLVDEQGYAIRQVSSKKPSQDRPSDSHLSTRQTAVIRALEKVMSHCRKEGIQLIGYSDELVAMPVVVRPDDVSPAVALDVETHGVYRGADSLINTDSDQA
;
A
#
# COMPACT_ATOMS: atom_id res chain seq x y z
N MET A 1 -7.38 -22.07 -18.52
CA MET A 1 -7.67 -21.71 -19.93
C MET A 1 -7.98 -20.22 -19.93
N ASP A 2 -7.50 -19.46 -20.89
CA ASP A 2 -7.71 -18.01 -20.90
C ASP A 2 -9.12 -17.67 -21.40
N THR A 3 -9.76 -16.69 -20.76
CA THR A 3 -11.11 -16.24 -21.09
C THR A 3 -11.02 -14.97 -21.92
N TYR A 4 -11.60 -14.96 -23.12
CA TYR A 4 -11.63 -13.77 -23.97
C TYR A 4 -12.95 -13.02 -23.81
N LEU A 5 -12.86 -11.71 -23.60
CA LEU A 5 -14.01 -10.82 -23.54
C LEU A 5 -14.26 -10.19 -24.91
N ASP A 6 -15.52 -10.20 -25.33
CA ASP A 6 -15.93 -9.61 -26.60
C ASP A 6 -15.86 -8.08 -26.57
N ASN A 7 -15.73 -7.49 -27.76
CA ASN A 7 -15.76 -6.03 -27.89
C ASN A 7 -17.13 -5.49 -27.48
N GLY A 8 -17.13 -4.47 -26.61
CA GLY A 8 -18.37 -3.85 -26.12
C GLY A 8 -19.14 -4.66 -25.08
N SER A 9 -18.54 -5.70 -24.48
CA SER A 9 -19.16 -6.45 -23.38
C SER A 9 -19.66 -5.53 -22.26
N ALA A 10 -20.87 -5.79 -21.77
CA ALA A 10 -21.44 -5.04 -20.67
C ALA A 10 -20.83 -5.48 -19.32
N TYR A 11 -21.11 -4.72 -18.28
CA TYR A 11 -20.60 -4.98 -16.92
C TYR A 11 -20.88 -6.42 -16.44
N GLU A 12 -22.09 -6.93 -16.70
CA GLU A 12 -22.53 -8.26 -16.26
C GLU A 12 -21.82 -9.39 -17.02
N ASP A 13 -21.58 -9.21 -18.32
CA ASP A 13 -20.85 -10.17 -19.15
C ASP A 13 -19.38 -10.26 -18.72
N ILE A 14 -18.77 -9.10 -18.44
CA ILE A 14 -17.39 -9.02 -17.96
C ILE A 14 -17.27 -9.65 -16.58
N LEU A 15 -18.23 -9.42 -15.70
CA LEU A 15 -18.26 -10.01 -14.36
C LEU A 15 -18.39 -11.54 -14.44
N SER A 16 -19.25 -12.05 -15.31
CA SER A 16 -19.43 -13.48 -15.54
C SER A 16 -18.15 -14.11 -16.10
N GLY A 17 -17.54 -13.49 -17.11
CA GLY A 17 -16.27 -13.96 -17.69
C GLY A 17 -15.11 -13.94 -16.69
N ILE A 18 -15.07 -12.98 -15.78
CA ILE A 18 -14.10 -12.92 -14.67
C ILE A 18 -14.36 -14.04 -13.64
N GLN A 19 -15.61 -14.32 -13.30
CA GLN A 19 -15.97 -15.36 -12.32
C GLN A 19 -15.75 -16.79 -12.83
N GLU A 20 -15.97 -17.01 -14.13
CA GLU A 20 -15.76 -18.30 -14.79
C GLU A 20 -14.29 -18.54 -15.15
N CYS A 21 -13.45 -17.51 -15.07
CA CYS A 21 -12.02 -17.64 -15.35
C CYS A 21 -11.32 -18.54 -14.33
N ASP A 22 -10.51 -19.46 -14.85
CA ASP A 22 -9.66 -20.32 -14.04
C ASP A 22 -8.69 -19.45 -13.21
N PRO A 23 -8.49 -19.72 -11.90
CA PRO A 23 -7.50 -19.03 -11.07
C PRO A 23 -6.05 -19.04 -11.60
N ARG A 24 -5.74 -19.90 -12.59
CA ARG A 24 -4.45 -19.94 -13.31
C ARG A 24 -4.49 -19.34 -14.71
N GLY A 25 -5.66 -18.95 -15.21
CA GLY A 25 -5.84 -18.30 -16.51
C GLY A 25 -5.77 -16.78 -16.44
N ALA A 26 -5.73 -16.16 -17.60
CA ALA A 26 -5.92 -14.72 -17.77
C ALA A 26 -7.27 -14.43 -18.44
N VAL A 27 -7.85 -13.27 -18.12
CA VAL A 27 -8.96 -12.69 -18.86
C VAL A 27 -8.38 -11.71 -19.87
N CYS A 28 -8.52 -12.03 -21.15
CA CYS A 28 -7.96 -11.29 -22.26
C CYS A 28 -9.02 -10.37 -22.88
N CYS A 29 -8.67 -9.10 -23.06
CA CYS A 29 -9.45 -8.10 -23.76
C CYS A 29 -8.68 -7.67 -25.01
N THR A 30 -9.37 -7.45 -26.13
CA THR A 30 -8.78 -6.84 -27.34
C THR A 30 -9.05 -5.34 -27.43
N ASP A 31 -10.01 -4.83 -26.66
CA ASP A 31 -10.39 -3.42 -26.64
C ASP A 31 -10.02 -2.74 -25.31
N GLU A 32 -9.48 -1.53 -25.40
CA GLU A 32 -9.07 -0.72 -24.26
C GLU A 32 -10.27 -0.24 -23.42
N THR A 33 -11.45 -0.07 -24.04
CA THR A 33 -12.65 0.32 -23.29
C THR A 33 -13.13 -0.82 -22.38
N VAL A 34 -13.19 -2.04 -22.93
CA VAL A 34 -13.51 -3.27 -22.19
C VAL A 34 -12.46 -3.54 -21.11
N PHE A 35 -11.17 -3.38 -21.43
CA PHE A 35 -10.10 -3.52 -20.43
C PHE A 35 -10.22 -2.50 -19.29
N SER A 36 -10.63 -1.27 -19.60
CA SER A 36 -10.84 -0.23 -18.59
C SER A 36 -12.05 -0.52 -17.71
N LEU A 37 -13.13 -1.02 -18.28
CA LEU A 37 -14.32 -1.43 -17.52
C LEU A 37 -14.05 -2.68 -16.67
N ALA A 38 -13.31 -3.66 -17.19
CA ALA A 38 -12.90 -4.86 -16.46
C ALA A 38 -12.04 -4.52 -15.24
N LYS A 39 -11.14 -3.54 -15.33
CA LYS A 39 -10.40 -3.02 -14.16
C LYS A 39 -11.34 -2.47 -13.09
N VAL A 40 -12.38 -1.72 -13.49
CA VAL A 40 -13.37 -1.17 -12.55
C VAL A 40 -14.17 -2.28 -11.88
N VAL A 41 -14.64 -3.28 -12.65
CA VAL A 41 -15.34 -4.46 -12.13
C VAL A 41 -14.47 -5.19 -11.10
N LEU A 42 -13.21 -5.45 -11.45
CA LEU A 42 -12.28 -6.18 -10.58
C LEU A 42 -12.02 -5.47 -9.25
N VAL A 43 -11.90 -4.13 -9.27
CA VAL A 43 -11.75 -3.32 -8.05
C VAL A 43 -13.04 -3.26 -7.24
N LYS A 44 -14.19 -3.07 -7.90
CA LYS A 44 -15.49 -2.90 -7.25
C LYS A 44 -15.97 -4.19 -6.58
N GLU A 45 -15.82 -5.32 -7.25
CA GLU A 45 -16.20 -6.65 -6.76
C GLU A 45 -15.10 -7.30 -5.89
N LYS A 46 -13.93 -6.66 -5.80
CA LYS A 46 -12.77 -7.12 -5.00
C LYS A 46 -12.35 -8.56 -5.30
N ILE A 47 -12.46 -8.99 -6.56
CA ILE A 47 -12.19 -10.38 -6.95
C ILE A 47 -10.67 -10.62 -6.99
N PRO A 48 -10.11 -11.45 -6.08
CA PRO A 48 -8.66 -11.60 -5.94
C PRO A 48 -8.10 -12.78 -6.73
N GLY A 49 -6.87 -12.65 -7.23
CA GLY A 49 -6.15 -13.72 -7.91
C GLY A 49 -6.47 -13.86 -9.40
N ILE A 50 -6.93 -12.79 -10.04
CA ILE A 50 -7.26 -12.77 -11.48
C ILE A 50 -6.30 -11.84 -12.20
N THR A 51 -5.89 -12.26 -13.38
CA THR A 51 -5.04 -11.46 -14.27
C THR A 51 -5.84 -11.00 -15.47
N LEU A 52 -5.96 -9.69 -15.66
CA LEU A 52 -6.51 -9.07 -16.86
C LEU A 52 -5.36 -8.74 -17.82
N GLN A 53 -5.51 -9.09 -19.09
CA GLN A 53 -4.57 -8.75 -20.15
C GLN A 53 -5.29 -8.00 -21.27
N LEU A 54 -4.73 -6.88 -21.71
CA LEU A 54 -5.05 -6.29 -23.00
C LEU A 54 -4.10 -6.92 -24.01
N VAL A 55 -4.64 -7.60 -25.02
CA VAL A 55 -3.88 -8.28 -26.06
C VAL A 55 -3.99 -7.52 -27.39
N ASP A 56 -2.93 -7.56 -28.18
CA ASP A 56 -2.92 -7.03 -29.55
C ASP A 56 -3.55 -8.01 -30.56
N GLU A 57 -3.59 -7.61 -31.83
CA GLU A 57 -4.12 -8.42 -32.94
C GLU A 57 -3.36 -9.73 -33.15
N GLN A 58 -2.11 -9.79 -32.67
CA GLN A 58 -1.24 -10.96 -32.73
C GLN A 58 -1.36 -11.84 -31.48
N GLY A 59 -2.19 -11.45 -30.50
CA GLY A 59 -2.44 -12.17 -29.26
C GLY A 59 -1.38 -11.93 -28.17
N TYR A 60 -0.50 -10.95 -28.32
CA TYR A 60 0.48 -10.60 -27.29
C TYR A 60 -0.10 -9.62 -26.28
N ALA A 61 0.16 -9.86 -24.99
CA ALA A 61 -0.26 -8.97 -23.92
C ALA A 61 0.54 -7.67 -23.96
N ILE A 62 -0.11 -6.57 -24.35
CA ILE A 62 0.44 -5.21 -24.35
C ILE A 62 0.27 -4.52 -22.98
N ARG A 63 -0.70 -4.94 -22.18
CA ARG A 63 -0.91 -4.43 -20.82
C ARG A 63 -1.49 -5.50 -19.91
N GLN A 64 -0.99 -5.59 -18.69
CA GLN A 64 -1.46 -6.58 -17.72
C GLN A 64 -1.74 -5.93 -16.36
N VAL A 65 -2.85 -6.33 -15.73
CA VAL A 65 -3.19 -5.98 -14.35
C VAL A 65 -3.62 -7.25 -13.63
N SER A 66 -2.93 -7.59 -12.54
CA SER A 66 -3.27 -8.75 -11.73
C SER A 66 -3.77 -8.31 -10.35
N SER A 67 -4.93 -8.82 -9.94
CA SER A 67 -5.38 -8.69 -8.57
C SER A 67 -4.65 -9.73 -7.72
N LYS A 68 -3.84 -9.27 -6.76
CA LYS A 68 -3.13 -10.19 -5.87
C LYS A 68 -4.10 -10.72 -4.82
N LYS A 69 -3.98 -12.01 -4.48
CA LYS A 69 -4.71 -12.55 -3.34
C LYS A 69 -4.21 -11.89 -2.05
N PRO A 70 -5.07 -11.62 -1.06
CA PRO A 70 -4.63 -11.12 0.25
C PRO A 70 -3.54 -11.98 0.90
N SER A 71 -3.52 -13.29 0.62
CA SER A 71 -2.47 -14.22 1.08
C SER A 71 -1.09 -13.96 0.47
N GLN A 72 -1.03 -13.28 -0.67
CA GLN A 72 0.19 -12.86 -1.38
C GLN A 72 0.58 -11.40 -1.09
N ASP A 73 -0.25 -10.64 -0.38
CA ASP A 73 0.04 -9.27 0.09
C ASP A 73 0.91 -9.31 1.35
N ARG A 74 2.08 -9.94 1.23
CA ARG A 74 3.08 -10.00 2.30
C ARG A 74 4.10 -8.87 2.13
N PRO A 75 4.60 -8.27 3.21
CA PRO A 75 5.75 -7.38 3.13
C PRO A 75 6.93 -8.10 2.48
N SER A 76 7.70 -7.36 1.69
CA SER A 76 8.98 -7.77 1.14
C SER A 76 10.03 -6.70 1.43
N ASP A 77 11.30 -7.03 1.22
CA ASP A 77 12.42 -6.11 1.46
C ASP A 77 12.30 -4.77 0.72
N SER A 78 11.58 -4.76 -0.41
CA SER A 78 11.35 -3.58 -1.25
C SER A 78 9.96 -2.95 -1.13
N HIS A 79 8.98 -3.63 -0.53
CA HIS A 79 7.58 -3.18 -0.55
C HIS A 79 6.81 -3.51 0.73
N LEU A 80 6.00 -2.53 1.17
CA LEU A 80 5.03 -2.73 2.22
C LEU A 80 3.78 -3.43 1.69
N SER A 81 3.13 -4.22 2.54
CA SER A 81 1.80 -4.74 2.24
C SER A 81 0.77 -3.62 2.15
N THR A 82 -0.38 -3.91 1.53
CA THR A 82 -1.52 -2.97 1.46
C THR A 82 -1.98 -2.57 2.87
N ARG A 83 -2.00 -3.53 3.80
CA ARG A 83 -2.38 -3.26 5.21
C ARG A 83 -1.39 -2.32 5.90
N GLN A 84 -0.08 -2.53 5.72
CA GLN A 84 0.95 -1.63 6.28
C GLN A 84 0.88 -0.25 5.65
N THR A 85 0.66 -0.17 4.34
CA THR A 85 0.47 1.11 3.62
C THR A 85 -0.74 1.87 4.16
N ALA A 86 -1.84 1.19 4.47
CA ALA A 86 -3.02 1.81 5.07
C ALA A 86 -2.72 2.40 6.47
N VAL A 87 -1.90 1.71 7.27
CA VAL A 87 -1.45 2.21 8.59
C VAL A 87 -0.59 3.47 8.43
N ILE A 88 0.33 3.49 7.45
CA ILE A 88 1.15 4.69 7.17
C ILE A 88 0.28 5.87 6.77
N ARG A 89 -0.72 5.68 5.91
CA ARG A 89 -1.66 6.75 5.54
C ARG A 89 -2.45 7.28 6.75
N ALA A 90 -2.81 6.40 7.68
CA ALA A 90 -3.46 6.82 8.92
C ALA A 90 -2.49 7.65 9.78
N LEU A 91 -1.23 7.23 9.90
CA LEU A 91 -0.19 7.97 10.61
C LEU A 91 0.07 9.35 9.99
N GLU A 92 0.16 9.44 8.66
CA GLU A 92 0.30 10.71 7.93
C GLU A 92 -0.85 11.66 8.24
N LYS A 93 -2.08 11.14 8.31
CA LYS A 93 -3.26 11.94 8.67
C LYS A 93 -3.15 12.47 10.10
N VAL A 94 -2.72 11.64 11.05
CA VAL A 94 -2.49 12.08 12.44
C VAL A 94 -1.42 13.15 12.50
N MET A 95 -0.27 12.96 11.84
CA MET A 95 0.80 13.96 11.78
C MET A 95 0.33 15.28 11.15
N SER A 96 -0.53 15.21 10.12
CA SER A 96 -1.17 16.39 9.53
C SER A 96 -2.05 17.13 10.53
N HIS A 97 -2.82 16.41 11.35
CA HIS A 97 -3.61 17.00 12.42
C HIS A 97 -2.73 17.66 13.49
N CYS A 98 -1.67 16.99 13.95
CA CYS A 98 -0.69 17.59 14.88
C CYS A 98 -0.16 18.92 14.35
N ARG A 99 0.23 18.97 13.06
CA ARG A 99 0.71 20.20 12.42
C ARG A 99 -0.32 21.33 12.42
N LYS A 100 -1.61 21.01 12.19
CA LYS A 100 -2.69 22.01 12.20
C LYS A 100 -2.94 22.59 13.57
N GLU A 101 -2.80 21.79 14.62
CA GLU A 101 -2.93 22.21 16.01
C GLU A 101 -1.64 22.85 16.57
N GLY A 102 -0.63 23.07 15.74
CA GLY A 102 0.63 23.66 16.18
C GLY A 102 1.47 22.75 17.07
N ILE A 103 1.35 21.43 16.88
CA ILE A 103 2.16 20.42 17.56
C ILE A 103 3.21 19.88 16.58
N GLN A 104 4.47 19.93 17.00
CA GLN A 104 5.61 19.34 16.34
C GLN A 104 6.02 18.06 17.07
N LEU A 105 6.21 16.98 16.32
CA LEU A 105 6.75 15.71 16.82
C LEU A 105 8.23 15.64 16.43
N ILE A 106 9.10 15.33 17.39
CA ILE A 106 10.56 15.18 17.21
C ILE A 106 10.95 13.80 17.72
N GLY A 107 11.61 13.02 16.86
CA GLY A 107 12.20 11.75 17.24
C GLY A 107 13.65 11.93 17.69
N TYR A 108 13.95 11.50 18.90
CA TYR A 108 15.30 11.31 19.43
C TYR A 108 15.71 9.83 19.31
N SER A 109 16.95 9.52 19.66
CA SER A 109 17.52 8.17 19.54
C SER A 109 16.82 7.11 20.41
N ASP A 110 16.19 7.53 21.50
CA ASP A 110 15.55 6.72 22.52
C ASP A 110 14.05 6.99 22.62
N GLU A 111 13.61 8.22 22.37
CA GLU A 111 12.24 8.67 22.64
C GLU A 111 11.62 9.48 21.50
N LEU A 112 10.30 9.54 21.48
CA LEU A 112 9.53 10.43 20.61
C LEU A 112 8.90 11.51 21.48
N VAL A 113 9.15 12.78 21.18
CA VAL A 113 8.61 13.88 21.98
C VAL A 113 7.71 14.78 21.14
N ALA A 114 6.75 15.42 21.79
CA ALA A 114 5.86 16.43 21.24
C ALA A 114 6.18 17.82 21.82
N MET A 115 6.12 18.85 20.99
CA MET A 115 6.35 20.23 21.41
C MET A 115 5.48 21.23 20.61
N PRO A 116 5.20 22.43 21.14
CA PRO A 116 4.57 23.50 20.39
C PRO A 116 5.47 24.01 19.25
N VAL A 117 4.89 24.27 18.08
CA VAL A 117 5.61 24.77 16.88
C VAL A 117 6.28 26.14 17.05
N VAL A 118 5.94 26.88 18.10
CA VAL A 118 6.57 28.18 18.41
C VAL A 118 7.98 28.03 18.99
N VAL A 119 8.30 26.86 19.52
CA VAL A 119 9.64 26.54 20.02
C VAL A 119 10.48 26.10 18.83
N ARG A 120 11.69 26.64 18.70
CA ARG A 120 12.61 26.21 17.64
C ARG A 120 13.25 24.88 18.04
N PRO A 121 13.55 23.99 17.07
CA PRO A 121 14.27 22.75 17.34
C PRO A 121 15.64 22.96 18.01
N ASP A 122 16.27 24.10 17.76
CA ASP A 122 17.57 24.46 18.36
C ASP A 122 17.43 25.01 19.79
N ASP A 123 16.22 25.45 20.17
CA ASP A 123 15.88 26.02 21.47
C ASP A 123 15.14 25.01 22.37
N VAL A 124 15.30 23.70 22.10
CA VAL A 124 14.58 22.64 22.82
C VAL A 124 15.00 22.64 24.29
N SER A 125 14.14 23.23 25.11
CA SER A 125 14.21 23.11 26.56
C SER A 125 13.39 21.89 27.01
N PRO A 126 13.92 21.04 27.91
CA PRO A 126 13.20 19.90 28.48
C PRO A 126 11.86 20.27 29.12
N ALA A 127 11.69 21.53 29.54
CA ALA A 127 10.47 22.01 30.20
C ALA A 127 9.25 22.11 29.27
N VAL A 128 9.46 22.13 27.95
CA VAL A 128 8.38 22.33 26.95
C VAL A 128 8.20 21.09 26.07
N ALA A 129 9.14 20.15 26.11
CA ALA A 129 9.02 18.85 25.48
C ALA A 129 8.15 17.92 26.34
N LEU A 130 7.17 17.29 25.71
CA LEU A 130 6.36 16.25 26.33
C LEU A 130 6.74 14.91 25.72
N ASP A 131 7.17 13.98 26.56
CA ASP A 131 7.40 12.61 26.14
C ASP A 131 6.09 11.98 25.64
N VAL A 132 6.18 11.27 24.51
CA VAL A 132 5.06 10.53 23.92
C VAL A 132 5.23 9.08 24.31
N GLU A 133 4.27 8.58 25.09
CA GLU A 133 4.18 7.15 25.38
C GLU A 133 4.05 6.35 24.07
N THR A 134 5.14 5.69 23.68
CA THR A 134 5.21 4.93 22.41
C THR A 134 4.90 3.45 22.59
N HIS A 135 4.63 3.00 23.81
CA HIS A 135 4.37 1.60 24.16
C HIS A 135 5.45 0.64 23.62
N GLY A 136 6.70 1.09 23.58
CA GLY A 136 7.85 0.33 23.07
C GLY A 136 7.84 0.08 21.55
N VAL A 137 6.98 0.77 20.80
CA VAL A 137 6.85 0.63 19.34
C VAL A 137 7.84 1.53 18.61
N TYR A 138 8.16 2.71 19.17
CA TYR A 138 9.16 3.59 18.59
C TYR A 138 10.57 3.05 18.85
N ARG A 139 11.37 3.04 17.79
CA ARG A 139 12.77 2.65 17.81
C ARG A 139 13.55 3.80 17.20
N GLY A 140 14.26 4.55 18.02
CA GLY A 140 15.08 5.66 17.53
C GLY A 140 16.33 5.16 16.80
N ALA A 141 17.06 6.08 16.17
CA ALA A 141 18.11 5.75 15.19
C ALA A 141 19.22 4.86 15.76
N ASP A 142 19.57 5.03 17.03
CA ASP A 142 20.66 4.27 17.66
C ASP A 142 20.28 2.82 18.01
N SER A 143 18.98 2.50 18.07
CA SER A 143 18.50 1.14 18.34
C SER A 143 18.74 0.15 17.19
N LEU A 144 19.18 0.64 16.03
CA LEU A 144 19.53 -0.18 14.85
C LEU A 144 21.01 -0.60 14.86
N ILE A 145 21.82 -0.06 15.77
CA ILE A 145 23.22 -0.45 15.93
C ILE A 145 23.25 -1.73 16.78
N ASN A 146 23.04 -2.87 16.12
CA ASN A 146 23.29 -4.16 16.75
C ASN A 146 24.79 -4.27 17.06
N THR A 147 25.12 -4.37 18.34
CA THR A 147 26.37 -4.92 18.86
C THR A 147 26.51 -6.38 18.42
N ASP A 148 26.91 -6.61 17.18
CA ASP A 148 27.56 -7.86 16.76
C ASP A 148 29.03 -7.82 17.22
N SER A 149 29.25 -7.68 18.52
CA SER A 149 30.59 -7.58 19.13
C SER A 149 30.59 -8.15 20.54
N ASP A 150 30.10 -9.39 20.71
CA ASP A 150 30.45 -10.22 21.88
C ASP A 150 30.13 -11.70 21.62
N GLN A 151 30.87 -12.29 20.68
CA GLN A 151 31.26 -13.70 20.74
C GLN A 151 32.69 -13.83 20.21
N ALA A 152 33.66 -13.65 21.11
CA ALA A 152 35.04 -14.10 20.95
C ALA A 152 35.60 -14.50 22.32
#